data_AF-A0A3D6DN55-F1
#
_entry.id   AF-A0A3D6DN55-F1
#
_cell.length_a   1.000
_cell.length_b   1.000
_cell.length_c   1.000
_cell.angle_alpha   90.00
_cell.angle_beta   90.00
_cell.angle_gamma   90.00
#
_symmetry.space_group_name_H-M   'P 1'
#
loop_
_entity.id
_entity.type
_entity.pdbx_description
1 polymer ?
#
loop_
_entity_poly.entity_id
_entity_poly.type
_entity_poly.pdbx_seq_one_letter_code
_entity_poly.pdbx_strand_id
1 'polypeptide(L)'
;MKISLLKLRKNRRYNYTPRYYSGKEGGNPYDFDSKFSKYRDTYNQNDFGQQWQEARMKMRTRRNRGVSSRLVLIILILTLVFLYIIDFDLSIFNN
;
A
#
# COMPACT_ATOMS: atom_id res chain seq x y z
N MET A 1 -3.62 -16.83 -11.26
CA MET A 1 -3.65 -16.51 -9.82
C MET A 1 -2.75 -17.54 -9.11
N LYS A 2 -1.61 -17.15 -8.51
CA LYS A 2 -0.70 -18.10 -7.84
C LYS A 2 -1.31 -18.53 -6.50
N ILE A 3 -1.77 -19.77 -6.41
CA ILE A 3 -2.31 -20.36 -5.17
C ILE A 3 -1.13 -20.91 -4.37
N SER A 4 -0.90 -20.32 -3.19
CA SER A 4 0.18 -20.69 -2.27
C SER A 4 -0.39 -21.56 -1.14
N LEU A 5 -0.42 -22.88 -1.33
CA LEU A 5 -1.03 -23.83 -0.39
C LEU A 5 -0.20 -24.09 0.89
N LEU A 6 1.08 -23.73 0.93
CA LEU A 6 1.99 -24.05 2.04
C LEU A 6 2.76 -22.81 2.54
N LYS A 7 2.05 -21.72 2.82
CA LYS A 7 2.72 -20.53 3.35
C LYS A 7 3.07 -20.75 4.82
N LEU A 8 4.36 -20.98 5.08
CA LEU A 8 4.86 -21.11 6.44
C LEU A 8 4.62 -19.82 7.23
N ARG A 9 4.23 -19.96 8.50
CA ARG A 9 4.02 -18.82 9.38
C ARG A 9 5.37 -18.13 9.62
N LYS A 10 5.41 -16.80 9.46
CA LYS A 10 6.62 -16.03 9.75
C LYS A 10 6.83 -15.95 11.26
N ASN A 11 8.10 -15.90 11.67
CA ASN A 11 8.46 -15.64 13.07
C ASN A 11 7.94 -14.25 13.49
N ARG A 12 7.44 -14.13 14.72
CA ARG A 12 6.95 -12.87 15.29
C ARG A 12 8.08 -12.21 16.08
N ARG A 13 8.25 -10.91 15.90
CA ARG A 13 9.24 -10.13 16.66
C ARG A 13 8.75 -9.96 18.10
N TYR A 14 9.66 -10.13 19.06
CA TYR A 14 9.38 -9.83 20.47
C TYR A 14 9.31 -8.32 20.70
N ASN A 15 8.38 -7.89 21.54
CA ASN A 15 8.12 -6.48 21.83
C ASN A 15 8.46 -6.22 23.30
N TYR A 16 9.58 -5.55 23.54
CA TYR A 16 10.14 -5.33 24.87
C TYR A 16 9.88 -3.91 25.38
N THR A 17 9.32 -3.81 26.58
CA THR A 17 9.20 -2.58 27.37
C THR A 17 10.32 -2.51 28.42
N PRO A 18 11.24 -1.54 28.33
CA PRO A 18 12.25 -1.34 29.37
C PRO A 18 11.60 -1.06 30.73
N ARG A 19 12.27 -1.48 31.81
CA ARG A 19 11.76 -1.37 33.19
C ARG A 19 11.36 0.05 33.60
N TYR A 20 12.13 1.06 33.17
CA TYR A 20 11.93 2.47 33.53
C TYR A 20 11.25 3.28 32.42
N TYR A 21 10.67 2.61 31.43
CA TYR A 21 9.92 3.27 30.39
C TYR A 21 8.44 3.28 30.76
N SER A 22 7.72 4.38 30.47
CA SER A 22 6.28 4.53 30.69
C SER A 22 5.42 3.50 29.93
N GLY A 23 6.06 2.64 29.13
CA GLY A 23 5.46 1.47 28.51
C GLY A 23 4.67 1.85 27.27
N LYS A 24 3.74 0.98 26.91
CA LYS A 24 2.84 1.18 25.77
C LYS A 24 1.69 2.05 26.23
N GLU A 25 1.43 3.13 25.49
CA GLU A 25 0.23 3.92 25.74
C GLU A 25 -1.02 3.06 25.56
N GLY A 26 -1.94 3.13 26.52
CA GLY A 26 -3.22 2.45 26.43
C GLY A 26 -4.01 3.05 25.27
N GLY A 27 -4.04 2.36 24.13
CA GLY A 27 -4.79 2.82 22.96
C GLY A 27 -6.29 3.01 23.25
N ASN A 28 -7.06 3.43 22.24
CA ASN A 28 -8.49 3.78 22.35
C ASN A 28 -9.30 2.82 23.26
N PRO A 29 -9.89 3.30 24.37
CA PRO A 29 -10.72 2.48 25.28
C PRO A 29 -11.97 1.88 24.63
N TYR A 30 -12.45 2.50 23.55
CA TYR A 30 -13.66 2.10 22.83
C TYR A 30 -13.39 1.19 21.63
N ASP A 31 -12.14 0.73 21.48
CA ASP A 31 -11.80 -0.21 20.42
C ASP A 31 -12.36 -1.61 20.75
N PHE A 32 -13.04 -2.24 19.79
CA PHE A 32 -13.76 -3.51 19.99
C PHE A 32 -12.84 -4.74 20.04
N ASP A 33 -11.54 -4.56 19.84
CA ASP A 33 -10.57 -5.64 19.74
C ASP A 33 -10.22 -6.25 21.11
N SER A 34 -9.76 -7.51 21.11
CA SER A 34 -9.38 -8.19 22.35
C SER A 34 -8.18 -7.52 23.04
N LYS A 35 -8.08 -7.61 24.37
CA LYS A 35 -6.90 -7.08 25.09
C LYS A 35 -5.60 -7.71 24.56
N PHE A 36 -5.60 -9.01 24.29
CA PHE A 36 -4.41 -9.72 23.82
C PHE A 36 -3.97 -9.29 22.42
N SER A 37 -4.89 -9.06 21.48
CA SER A 37 -4.55 -8.53 20.14
C SER A 37 -3.98 -7.12 20.25
N LYS A 38 -4.63 -6.25 21.03
CA LYS A 38 -4.18 -4.88 21.22
C LYS A 38 -2.77 -4.78 21.81
N TYR A 39 -2.47 -5.52 22.88
CA TYR A 39 -1.11 -5.54 23.47
C TYR A 39 -0.05 -6.11 22.53
N ARG A 40 -0.43 -7.04 21.64
CA ARG A 40 0.48 -7.62 20.66
C ARG A 40 0.85 -6.62 19.56
N ASP A 41 -0.13 -5.86 19.09
CA ASP A 41 0.04 -4.98 17.93
C ASP A 41 0.53 -3.57 18.32
N THR A 42 0.35 -3.18 19.59
CA THR A 42 0.89 -1.93 20.14
C THR A 42 2.38 -2.05 20.43
N TYR A 43 3.20 -1.13 19.90
CA TYR A 43 4.64 -1.02 20.16
C TYR A 43 4.96 0.23 21.01
N ASN A 44 6.14 0.23 21.64
CA ASN A 44 6.59 1.39 22.41
C ASN A 44 7.03 2.51 21.50
N GLN A 45 6.92 3.78 21.93
CA GLN A 45 7.38 4.89 21.10
C GLN A 45 8.90 4.88 20.85
N ASN A 46 9.67 4.14 21.65
CA ASN A 46 11.11 3.94 21.42
C ASN A 46 11.44 2.80 20.41
N ASP A 47 10.45 2.05 19.90
CA ASP A 47 10.68 1.01 18.89
C ASP A 47 10.71 1.59 17.47
N PHE A 48 11.83 2.22 17.13
CA PHE A 48 12.07 2.75 15.78
C PHE A 48 11.97 1.68 14.69
N GLY A 49 12.30 0.42 14.99
CA GLY A 49 12.21 -0.66 14.00
C GLY A 49 10.77 -0.89 13.51
N GLN A 50 9.80 -0.87 14.43
CA GLN A 50 8.37 -0.95 14.06
C GLN A 50 7.90 0.33 13.37
N GLN A 51 8.30 1.50 13.85
CA GLN A 51 7.93 2.77 13.21
C GLN A 51 8.40 2.82 11.75
N TRP A 52 9.64 2.41 11.48
CA TRP A 52 10.18 2.33 10.11
C TRP A 52 9.47 1.27 9.27
N GLN A 53 9.09 0.13 9.87
CA GLN A 53 8.30 -0.89 9.18
C GLN A 53 6.91 -0.35 8.82
N GLU A 54 6.23 0.29 9.75
CA GLU A 54 4.91 0.88 9.55
C GLU A 54 4.96 2.01 8.52
N ALA A 55 5.94 2.91 8.62
CA ALA A 55 6.19 3.96 7.63
C ALA A 55 6.43 3.34 6.24
N ARG A 56 7.28 2.31 6.11
CA ARG A 56 7.48 1.60 4.83
C ARG A 56 6.20 0.96 4.32
N MET A 57 5.35 0.42 5.20
CA MET A 57 4.07 -0.18 4.80
C MET A 57 3.06 0.89 4.37
N LYS A 58 3.01 2.04 5.04
CA LYS A 58 2.21 3.21 4.64
C LYS A 58 2.67 3.79 3.30
N MET A 59 3.99 3.90 3.11
CA MET A 59 4.61 4.34 1.85
C MET A 59 4.46 3.32 0.72
N ARG A 60 4.14 2.06 1.01
CA ARG A 60 3.78 1.06 0.00
C ARG A 60 2.36 1.33 -0.52
N THR A 61 2.18 2.45 -1.20
CA THR A 61 1.00 2.76 -1.99
C THR A 61 0.91 1.78 -3.16
N ARG A 62 0.15 0.69 -2.99
CA ARG A 62 -0.39 -0.09 -4.13
C ARG A 62 -1.44 0.68 -4.94
N ARG A 63 -1.60 1.98 -4.70
CA ARG A 63 -2.70 2.81 -5.20
C ARG A 63 -2.50 3.29 -6.65
N ASN A 64 -1.30 3.14 -7.21
CA ASN A 64 -1.00 3.49 -8.62
C ASN A 64 -0.78 2.27 -9.52
N ARG A 65 -1.47 1.15 -9.26
CA ARG A 65 -1.57 0.07 -10.26
C ARG A 65 -2.69 0.28 -11.28
N GLY A 66 -3.40 1.40 -11.23
CA GLY A 66 -4.37 1.80 -12.24
C GLY A 66 -3.74 2.74 -13.26
N VAL A 67 -4.14 2.60 -14.52
CA VAL A 67 -3.84 3.59 -15.56
C VAL A 67 -4.55 4.89 -15.18
N SER A 68 -3.80 5.97 -15.01
CA SER A 68 -4.41 7.28 -14.69
C SER A 68 -5.15 7.84 -15.91
N SER A 69 -6.30 8.48 -15.71
CA SER A 69 -7.07 9.09 -16.80
C SER A 69 -6.26 10.14 -17.58
N ARG A 70 -5.33 10.82 -16.92
CA ARG A 70 -4.39 11.76 -17.56
C ARG A 70 -3.45 11.06 -18.53
N LEU A 71 -2.91 9.90 -18.17
CA LEU A 71 -2.03 9.11 -19.03
C LEU A 71 -2.79 8.61 -20.26
N VAL A 72 -4.03 8.14 -20.10
CA VAL A 72 -4.90 7.76 -21.23
C VAL A 72 -5.13 8.96 -22.16
N LEU A 73 -5.46 10.12 -21.61
CA LEU A 73 -5.67 11.34 -22.39
C LEU A 73 -4.41 11.75 -23.16
N ILE A 74 -3.24 11.72 -22.51
CA ILE A 74 -1.96 12.02 -23.16
C ILE A 74 -1.69 11.06 -24.31
N ILE A 75 -1.87 9.74 -24.09
CA ILE A 75 -1.69 8.74 -25.16
C ILE A 75 -2.64 9.03 -26.32
N LEU A 76 -3.93 9.26 -26.04
CA LEU A 76 -4.95 9.56 -27.06
C LEU A 76 -4.56 10.78 -27.92
N ILE A 77 -4.12 11.87 -27.30
CA ILE A 77 -3.71 13.08 -28.01
C ILE A 77 -2.48 12.80 -28.88
N LEU A 78 -1.46 12.11 -28.34
CA LEU A 78 -0.27 11.77 -29.11
C LEU A 78 -0.60 10.87 -30.31
N THR A 79 -1.46 9.86 -30.16
CA THR A 79 -1.88 9.04 -31.29
C THR A 79 -2.64 9.84 -32.33
N LEU A 80 -3.55 10.74 -31.93
CA LEU A 80 -4.27 11.59 -32.88
C LEU A 80 -3.33 12.52 -33.66
N VAL A 81 -2.36 13.15 -32.99
CA VAL A 81 -1.36 14.00 -33.65
C VAL A 81 -0.49 13.19 -34.60
N PHE A 82 -0.07 11.99 -34.20
CA PHE A 82 0.70 11.11 -35.07
C PHE A 82 -0.08 10.72 -36.33
N LEU A 83 -1.36 10.33 -36.18
CA LEU A 83 -2.23 9.98 -37.31
C LEU A 83 -2.46 11.16 -38.26
N TYR A 84 -2.53 12.38 -37.74
CA TYR A 84 -2.63 13.60 -38.55
C TYR A 84 -1.37 13.86 -39.38
N ILE A 85 -0.17 13.67 -38.82
CA ILE A 85 1.10 13.92 -39.55
C ILE A 85 1.27 13.01 -40.77
N ILE A 86 0.74 11.79 -40.72
CA ILE A 86 0.88 10.80 -41.80
C ILE A 86 -0.30 10.80 -42.77
N ASP A 87 -1.25 11.74 -42.65
CA ASP A 87 -2.51 11.78 -43.39
C ASP A 87 -3.27 10.44 -43.37
N PHE A 88 -3.36 9.81 -42.20
CA PHE A 88 -4.03 8.52 -42.07
C PHE A 88 -5.54 8.64 -42.26
N ASP A 89 -6.10 7.89 -43.21
CA ASP A 89 -7.54 7.87 -43.48
C ASP A 89 -8.32 7.12 -42.38
N LEU A 90 -9.00 7.89 -41.53
CA LEU A 90 -9.87 7.38 -40.46
C LEU A 90 -11.21 6.84 -40.97
N SER A 91 -11.58 7.14 -42.22
CA SER A 91 -12.86 6.72 -42.82
C SER A 91 -12.94 5.22 -43.05
N ILE A 92 -11.79 4.52 -43.04
CA ILE A 92 -11.70 3.06 -43.13
C ILE A 92 -12.46 2.32 -42.01
N PHE A 93 -12.78 3.00 -40.91
CA PHE A 93 -13.52 2.43 -39.78
C PHE A 93 -15.03 2.70 -39.83
N ASN A 94 -15.51 3.51 -40.77
CA ASN A 94 -16.91 3.88 -40.90
C ASN A 94 -17.59 3.01 -41.97
N ASN A 95 -18.08 1.85 -41.55
CA ASN A 95 -18.93 0.96 -42.35
C ASN A 95 -20.38 1.09 -41.89
#